data_AF-A0A2G9ZZS6-F1
#
_entry.id   AF-A0A2G9ZZS6-F1
#
_cell.length_a   1.000
_cell.length_b   1.000
_cell.length_c   1.000
_cell.angle_alpha   90.00
_cell.angle_beta   90.00
_cell.angle_gamma   90.00
#
_symmetry.space_group_name_H-M   'P 1'
#
loop_
_entity.id
_entity.type
_entity.pdbx_description
1 polymer ?
#
loop_
_entity_poly.entity_id
_entity_poly.type
_entity_poly.pdbx_seq_one_letter_code
_entity_poly.pdbx_strand_id
1 'polypeptide(L)'
;MNIIEAINARKSIRGFKPDPVDRATIKKILAAAVRAPSAMNTQPWEFFVITGDVLDQIRKKIVEKLNSGAPMQPDHLVVGWPQDSIYRDRQVALAKQLFTLMGIERQDREKRAWWLERGFRFFDAPVAIIVVTDKSLSESGPL
;
A
#
# COMPACT_ATOMS: atom_id res chain seq x y z
N MET A 1 23.42 7.71 -6.89
CA MET A 1 22.91 6.41 -6.42
C MET A 1 22.87 5.46 -7.61
N ASN A 2 23.48 4.29 -7.51
CA ASN A 2 23.39 3.23 -8.52
C ASN A 2 22.17 2.31 -8.28
N ILE A 3 21.93 1.33 -9.15
CA ILE A 3 20.76 0.45 -9.07
C ILE A 3 20.74 -0.42 -7.81
N ILE A 4 21.88 -0.97 -7.40
CA ILE A 4 21.98 -1.84 -6.21
C ILE A 4 21.72 -1.03 -4.94
N GLU A 5 22.27 0.17 -4.85
CA GLU A 5 22.01 1.11 -3.77
C GLU A 5 20.52 1.47 -3.70
N ALA A 6 19.88 1.73 -4.85
CA ALA A 6 18.46 2.06 -4.91
C ALA A 6 17.58 0.92 -4.38
N ILE A 7 17.89 -0.33 -4.77
CA ILE A 7 17.17 -1.53 -4.32
C ILE A 7 17.30 -1.70 -2.80
N ASN A 8 18.52 -1.57 -2.27
CA ASN A 8 18.79 -1.74 -0.84
C ASN A 8 18.24 -0.59 0.03
N ALA A 9 18.22 0.64 -0.50
CA ALA A 9 17.70 1.80 0.21
C ALA A 9 16.16 1.82 0.31
N ARG A 10 15.47 1.18 -0.64
CA ARG A 10 14.00 1.14 -0.69
C ARG A 10 13.43 0.45 0.55
N LYS A 11 12.51 1.12 1.23
CA LYS A 11 11.82 0.62 2.42
C LYS A 11 10.34 1.04 2.40
N SER A 12 9.50 0.35 3.17
CA SER A 12 8.10 0.75 3.36
C SER A 12 8.02 1.97 4.29
N ILE A 13 7.90 3.15 3.70
CA ILE A 13 7.74 4.42 4.43
C ILE A 13 6.29 4.54 4.92
N ARG A 14 6.13 4.95 6.18
CA ARG A 14 4.82 5.06 6.86
C ARG A 14 4.65 6.42 7.56
N GLY A 15 5.35 7.42 7.03
CA GLY A 15 5.30 8.80 7.46
C GLY A 15 5.90 9.65 6.36
N PHE A 16 5.05 10.45 5.73
CA PHE A 16 5.42 11.30 4.61
C PHE A 16 5.28 12.77 5.02
N LYS A 17 6.06 13.63 4.37
CA LYS A 17 5.86 15.07 4.47
C LYS A 17 4.73 15.49 3.51
N PRO A 18 4.05 16.63 3.77
CA PRO A 18 2.97 17.11 2.92
C PRO A 18 3.44 17.73 1.60
N ASP A 19 4.75 17.83 1.36
CA ASP A 19 5.32 18.41 0.15
C ASP A 19 4.75 17.72 -1.11
N PRO A 20 4.17 18.47 -2.06
CA PRO A 20 3.63 17.87 -3.28
C PRO A 20 4.73 17.29 -4.15
N VAL A 21 4.40 16.25 -4.92
CA VAL A 21 5.29 15.69 -5.94
C VAL A 21 4.87 16.23 -7.30
N ASP A 22 5.82 16.80 -8.04
CA ASP A 22 5.56 17.33 -9.38
C ASP A 22 5.02 16.25 -10.34
N ARG A 23 4.07 16.64 -11.18
CA ARG A 23 3.40 15.73 -12.12
C ARG A 23 4.38 15.14 -13.14
N ALA A 24 5.37 15.90 -13.61
CA ALA A 24 6.36 15.37 -14.55
C ALA A 24 7.24 14.32 -13.88
N THR A 25 7.55 14.50 -12.60
CA THR A 25 8.26 13.49 -11.80
C THR A 25 7.46 12.19 -11.70
N ILE A 26 6.16 12.25 -11.39
CA ILE A 26 5.31 11.06 -11.32
C ILE A 26 5.24 10.36 -12.67
N LYS A 27 5.04 11.11 -13.77
CA LYS A 27 5.03 10.56 -15.13
C LYS A 27 6.34 9.87 -15.48
N LYS A 28 7.49 10.46 -15.12
CA LYS A 28 8.82 9.87 -15.36
C LYS A 28 8.98 8.54 -14.62
N ILE A 29 8.49 8.46 -13.38
CA ILE A 29 8.50 7.22 -12.59
C ILE A 29 7.63 6.15 -13.25
N LEU A 30 6.39 6.48 -13.62
CA LEU A 30 5.49 5.54 -14.27
C LEU A 30 6.01 5.08 -15.64
N ALA A 31 6.61 5.98 -16.42
CA ALA A 31 7.23 5.64 -17.70
C ALA A 31 8.38 4.62 -17.55
N ALA A 32 9.14 4.69 -16.44
CA ALA A 32 10.13 3.66 -16.12
C ALA A 32 9.46 2.37 -15.62
N ALA A 33 8.42 2.46 -14.80
CA ALA A 33 7.73 1.30 -14.23
C ALA A 33 7.06 0.42 -15.30
N VAL A 34 6.43 1.01 -16.32
CA VAL A 34 5.77 0.25 -17.41
C VAL A 34 6.73 -0.50 -18.32
N ARG A 35 8.05 -0.37 -18.11
CA ARG A 35 9.07 -1.19 -18.77
C ARG A 35 9.22 -2.58 -18.14
N ALA A 36 8.52 -2.86 -17.04
CA ALA A 36 8.44 -4.21 -16.49
C ALA A 36 7.95 -5.20 -17.58
N PRO A 37 8.54 -6.41 -17.67
CA PRO A 37 8.05 -7.42 -18.58
C PRO A 37 6.66 -7.92 -18.13
N SER A 38 5.86 -8.39 -19.08
CA SER A 38 4.59 -9.08 -18.85
C SER A 38 4.44 -10.21 -19.87
N ALA A 39 3.70 -11.29 -19.53
CA ALA A 39 3.52 -12.39 -20.48
C ALA A 39 2.82 -11.87 -21.74
N MET A 40 3.33 -12.30 -22.90
CA MET A 40 2.87 -11.82 -24.21
C MET A 40 2.87 -10.27 -24.35
N ASN A 41 3.60 -9.57 -23.48
CA ASN A 41 3.67 -8.11 -23.42
C ASN A 41 2.30 -7.40 -23.28
N THR A 42 1.35 -8.03 -22.59
CA THR A 42 -0.02 -7.51 -22.43
C THR A 42 -0.08 -6.20 -21.66
N GLN A 43 0.91 -5.90 -20.81
CA GLN A 43 1.00 -4.68 -20.01
C GLN A 43 -0.32 -4.38 -19.27
N PRO A 44 -0.81 -5.32 -18.42
CA PRO A 44 -2.17 -5.31 -17.89
C PRO A 44 -2.45 -4.23 -16.84
N TRP A 45 -1.43 -3.46 -16.47
CA TRP A 45 -1.50 -2.46 -15.41
C TRP A 45 -2.13 -1.16 -15.91
N GLU A 46 -3.12 -0.69 -15.16
CA GLU A 46 -3.62 0.68 -15.23
C GLU A 46 -3.35 1.40 -13.91
N PHE A 47 -3.20 2.72 -13.97
CA PHE A 47 -2.82 3.52 -12.81
C PHE A 47 -3.77 4.71 -12.62
N PHE A 48 -4.41 4.78 -11.45
CA PHE A 48 -5.02 6.02 -10.98
C PHE A 48 -4.05 6.74 -10.05
N VAL A 49 -3.57 7.90 -10.51
CA VAL A 49 -2.72 8.80 -9.70
C VAL A 49 -3.62 9.86 -9.07
N ILE A 50 -3.65 9.89 -7.75
CA ILE A 50 -4.56 10.73 -6.97
C ILE A 50 -3.74 11.64 -6.05
N THR A 51 -4.04 12.93 -6.07
CA THR A 51 -3.34 13.98 -5.33
C THR A 51 -4.30 15.08 -4.87
N GLY A 52 -3.88 15.93 -3.94
CA GLY A 52 -4.64 17.12 -3.51
C GLY A 52 -6.02 16.80 -2.94
N ASP A 53 -6.97 17.70 -3.14
CA ASP A 53 -8.31 17.64 -2.53
C ASP A 53 -9.06 16.32 -2.81
N VAL A 54 -8.88 15.73 -3.99
CA VAL A 54 -9.51 14.44 -4.33
C VAL A 54 -8.97 13.32 -3.44
N LEU A 55 -7.66 13.30 -3.19
CA LEU A 55 -7.04 12.33 -2.29
C LEU A 55 -7.56 12.51 -0.85
N ASP A 56 -7.70 13.76 -0.40
CA ASP A 56 -8.20 14.07 0.94
C ASP A 56 -9.67 13.68 1.12
N GLN A 57 -10.51 13.90 0.11
CA GLN A 57 -11.89 13.42 0.10
C GLN A 57 -11.97 11.89 0.15
N ILE A 58 -11.11 11.19 -0.59
CA ILE A 58 -11.04 9.73 -0.58
C ILE A 58 -10.64 9.23 0.80
N ARG A 59 -9.59 9.80 1.41
CA ARG A 59 -9.16 9.46 2.78
C ARG A 59 -10.31 9.59 3.77
N LYS A 60 -10.99 10.74 3.75
CA LYS A 60 -12.11 11.01 4.64
C LYS A 60 -13.19 9.94 4.51
N LYS A 61 -13.62 9.61 3.29
CA LYS A 61 -14.64 8.59 3.04
C LYS A 61 -14.20 7.18 3.45
N ILE A 62 -12.93 6.82 3.23
CA ILE A 62 -12.39 5.53 3.67
C ILE A 62 -12.42 5.43 5.20
N VAL A 63 -11.99 6.48 5.91
CA VAL A 63 -12.00 6.51 7.38
C VAL A 63 -13.43 6.50 7.93
N GLU A 64 -14.36 7.24 7.33
CA GLU A 64 -15.78 7.20 7.69
C GLU A 64 -16.34 5.77 7.57
N LYS A 65 -16.04 5.07 6.48
CA LYS A 65 -16.47 3.67 6.27
C LYS A 65 -15.79 2.70 7.24
N LEU A 66 -14.52 2.91 7.57
CA LEU A 66 -13.81 2.12 8.57
C LEU A 66 -14.47 2.29 9.95
N ASN A 67 -14.74 3.53 10.34
CA ASN A 67 -15.30 3.88 11.64
C ASN A 67 -16.79 3.50 11.77
N SER A 68 -17.51 3.33 10.66
CA SER A 68 -18.87 2.81 10.68
C SER A 68 -18.94 1.30 11.01
N GLY A 69 -17.81 0.60 11.10
CA GLY A 69 -17.75 -0.84 11.34
C GLY A 69 -18.25 -1.68 10.16
N ALA A 70 -18.35 -1.09 8.96
CA ALA A 70 -18.79 -1.82 7.78
C ALA A 70 -17.82 -3.00 7.50
N PRO A 71 -18.33 -4.19 7.15
CA PRO A 71 -17.48 -5.33 6.86
C PRO A 71 -16.62 -5.04 5.61
N MET A 72 -15.36 -5.48 5.64
CA MET A 72 -14.51 -5.48 4.46
C MET A 72 -15.05 -6.48 3.44
N GLN A 73 -15.15 -6.06 2.18
CA GLN A 73 -15.62 -6.87 1.06
C GLN A 73 -14.57 -6.79 -0.06
N PRO A 74 -13.41 -7.45 0.11
CA PRO A 74 -12.40 -7.48 -0.94
C PRO A 74 -12.86 -8.42 -2.06
N ASP A 75 -12.70 -7.99 -3.32
CA ASP A 75 -12.98 -8.84 -4.48
C ASP A 75 -12.05 -10.06 -4.54
N HIS A 76 -10.83 -9.92 -3.99
CA HIS A 76 -9.86 -11.00 -3.87
C HIS A 76 -9.58 -11.30 -2.40
N LEU A 77 -9.84 -12.54 -1.99
CA LEU A 77 -9.53 -12.99 -0.64
C LEU A 77 -8.02 -13.21 -0.51
N VAL A 78 -7.38 -12.41 0.33
CA VAL A 78 -6.00 -12.68 0.74
C VAL A 78 -6.03 -13.86 1.72
N VAL A 79 -5.63 -15.05 1.24
CA VAL A 79 -5.51 -16.23 2.10
C VAL A 79 -4.44 -15.97 3.16
N GLY A 80 -4.81 -16.15 4.43
CA GLY A 80 -3.86 -16.02 5.53
C GLY A 80 -2.80 -17.12 5.50
N TRP A 81 -1.68 -16.88 6.17
CA TRP A 81 -0.64 -17.90 6.31
C TRP A 81 -1.00 -18.90 7.41
N PRO A 82 -0.72 -20.21 7.24
CA PRO A 82 -0.87 -21.20 8.31
C PRO A 82 -0.12 -20.76 9.58
N GLN A 83 -0.67 -21.06 10.76
CA GLN A 83 -0.14 -20.54 12.02
C GLN A 83 1.28 -21.02 12.32
N ASP A 84 1.60 -22.23 11.89
CA ASP A 84 2.87 -22.93 12.03
C ASP A 84 3.85 -22.68 10.87
N SER A 85 3.52 -21.74 9.97
CA SER A 85 4.38 -21.43 8.82
C SER A 85 5.40 -20.34 9.11
N ILE A 86 6.57 -20.46 8.45
CA ILE A 86 7.61 -19.42 8.45
C ILE A 86 7.08 -18.04 7.97
N TYR A 87 6.06 -18.02 7.14
CA TYR A 87 5.44 -16.78 6.66
C TYR A 87 4.71 -16.05 7.79
N ARG A 88 3.99 -16.79 8.64
CA ARG A 88 3.35 -16.25 9.83
C ARG A 88 4.38 -15.74 10.82
N ASP A 89 5.47 -16.48 11.04
CA ASP A 89 6.56 -16.05 11.92
C ASP A 89 7.18 -14.72 11.47
N ARG A 90 7.50 -14.60 10.17
CA ARG A 90 8.02 -13.37 9.57
C ARG A 90 7.06 -12.20 9.75
N GLN A 91 5.76 -12.42 9.50
CA GLN A 91 4.73 -11.39 9.68
C GLN A 91 4.66 -10.91 11.13
N VAL A 92 4.65 -11.84 12.10
CA VAL A 92 4.57 -11.52 13.53
C VAL A 92 5.85 -10.82 14.01
N ALA A 93 7.03 -11.29 13.58
CA ALA A 93 8.31 -10.69 13.94
C ALA A 93 8.39 -9.22 13.47
N LEU A 94 8.02 -8.95 12.22
CA LEU A 94 7.98 -7.60 11.67
C LEU A 94 6.99 -6.70 12.43
N ALA A 95 5.79 -7.21 12.74
CA ALA A 95 4.78 -6.47 13.48
C ALA A 95 5.26 -6.11 14.91
N LYS A 96 5.94 -7.04 15.59
CA LYS A 96 6.54 -6.77 16.91
C LYS A 96 7.57 -5.65 16.83
N GLN A 97 8.54 -5.74 15.91
CA GLN A 97 9.57 -4.72 15.73
C GLN A 97 8.97 -3.34 15.44
N LEU A 98 8.02 -3.29 14.50
CA LEU A 98 7.34 -2.06 14.11
C LEU A 98 6.61 -1.41 15.29
N PHE A 99 5.81 -2.18 16.04
CA PHE A 99 5.05 -1.62 17.16
C PHE A 99 5.93 -1.25 18.36
N THR A 100 7.01 -1.99 18.62
CA THR A 100 8.02 -1.60 19.60
C THR A 100 8.65 -0.25 19.26
N LEU A 101 9.08 -0.05 18.01
CA LEU A 101 9.68 1.21 17.55
C LEU A 101 8.74 2.42 17.69
N MET A 102 7.44 2.18 17.60
CA MET A 102 6.43 3.24 17.70
C MET A 102 5.84 3.40 19.11
N GLY A 103 6.27 2.60 20.09
CA GLY A 103 5.68 2.64 21.44
C GLY A 103 4.19 2.26 21.48
N ILE A 104 3.77 1.34 20.61
CA ILE A 104 2.40 0.78 20.59
C ILE A 104 2.40 -0.58 21.27
N GLU A 105 1.83 -0.65 22.47
CA GLU A 105 1.74 -1.90 23.22
C GLU A 105 0.68 -2.85 22.63
N ARG A 106 0.70 -4.12 23.06
CA ARG A 106 -0.24 -5.12 22.52
C ARG A 106 -1.69 -4.84 22.94
N GLN A 107 -1.84 -4.35 24.14
CA GLN A 107 -3.08 -4.02 24.81
C GLN A 107 -3.61 -2.62 24.48
N ASP A 108 -2.78 -1.75 23.87
CA ASP A 108 -3.13 -0.37 23.53
C ASP A 108 -4.06 -0.35 22.29
N ARG A 109 -5.36 -0.57 22.55
CA ARG A 109 -6.38 -0.66 21.51
C ARG A 109 -6.51 0.64 20.72
N GLU A 110 -6.39 1.77 21.39
CA GLU A 110 -6.52 3.10 20.78
C GLU A 110 -5.39 3.36 19.78
N LYS A 111 -4.13 3.21 20.19
CA LYS A 111 -3.01 3.41 19.25
C LYS A 111 -3.00 2.38 18.12
N ARG A 112 -3.51 1.17 18.36
CA ARG A 112 -3.64 0.14 17.31
C ARG A 112 -4.72 0.49 16.30
N ALA A 113 -5.87 0.98 16.76
CA ALA A 113 -6.91 1.48 15.87
C ALA A 113 -6.41 2.69 15.07
N TRP A 114 -5.73 3.63 15.73
CA TRP A 114 -5.08 4.76 15.08
C TRP A 114 -4.08 4.33 14.01
N TRP A 115 -3.23 3.34 14.30
CA TRP A 115 -2.26 2.82 13.33
C TRP A 115 -2.93 2.18 12.12
N LEU A 116 -3.99 1.41 12.34
CA LEU A 116 -4.79 0.81 11.28
C LEU A 116 -5.38 1.89 10.37
N GLU A 117 -6.02 2.91 10.95
CA GLU A 117 -6.60 4.04 10.23
C GLU A 117 -5.55 4.78 9.39
N ARG A 118 -4.33 4.98 9.92
CA ARG A 118 -3.24 5.60 9.14
C ARG A 118 -2.89 4.82 7.88
N GLY A 119 -2.97 3.50 7.91
CA GLY A 119 -2.81 2.66 6.72
C GLY A 119 -3.85 3.01 5.66
N PHE A 120 -5.11 3.16 6.07
CA PHE A 120 -6.23 3.55 5.20
C PHE A 120 -6.18 5.01 4.71
N ARG A 121 -5.39 5.87 5.37
CA ARG A 121 -5.09 7.23 4.90
C ARG A 121 -3.85 7.33 4.00
N PHE A 122 -3.30 6.20 3.55
CA PHE A 122 -2.05 6.13 2.79
C PHE A 122 -0.85 6.72 3.56
N PHE A 123 -0.87 6.61 4.89
CA PHE A 123 0.12 7.23 5.79
C PHE A 123 0.36 8.72 5.51
N ASP A 124 -0.68 9.40 5.03
CA ASP A 124 -0.68 10.84 4.76
C ASP A 124 0.25 11.25 3.59
N ALA A 125 0.60 10.30 2.69
CA ALA A 125 1.43 10.57 1.51
C ALA A 125 0.77 11.58 0.53
N PRO A 126 1.50 12.54 -0.04
CA PRO A 126 0.92 13.56 -0.95
C PRO A 126 0.36 13.00 -2.26
N VAL A 127 0.69 11.74 -2.59
CA VAL A 127 0.26 11.02 -3.79
C VAL A 127 -0.15 9.59 -3.41
N ALA A 128 -1.30 9.14 -3.89
CA ALA A 128 -1.66 7.72 -3.92
C ALA A 128 -1.68 7.24 -5.38
N ILE A 129 -1.06 6.09 -5.64
CA ILE A 129 -1.12 5.40 -6.93
C ILE A 129 -1.89 4.10 -6.70
N ILE A 130 -3.09 4.02 -7.27
CA ILE A 130 -3.89 2.80 -7.26
C ILE A 130 -3.57 2.05 -8.55
N VAL A 131 -3.03 0.85 -8.41
CA VAL A 131 -2.81 -0.06 -9.53
C VAL A 131 -4.08 -0.88 -9.69
N VAL A 132 -4.62 -0.91 -10.89
CA VAL A 132 -5.79 -1.72 -11.24
C VAL A 132 -5.47 -2.57 -12.45
N THR A 133 -6.24 -3.63 -12.63
CA THR A 133 -6.17 -4.52 -13.78
C THR A 133 -7.58 -4.81 -14.26
N ASP A 134 -7.73 -5.13 -15.54
CA ASP A 134 -9.04 -5.47 -16.09
C ASP A 134 -9.60 -6.77 -15.50
N LYS A 135 -10.92 -6.83 -15.31
CA LYS A 135 -11.64 -7.98 -14.73
C LYS A 135 -11.57 -9.23 -15.61
N SER A 136 -11.25 -9.08 -16.90
CA SER A 136 -11.07 -10.20 -17.83
C SER A 136 -9.80 -11.01 -17.56
N LEU A 137 -8.83 -10.47 -16.81
CA LEU A 137 -7.69 -11.26 -16.38
C LEU A 137 -8.15 -12.29 -15.35
N SER A 138 -7.76 -13.55 -15.53
CA SER A 138 -8.05 -14.58 -14.54
C SER A 138 -7.43 -14.24 -13.19
N GLU A 139 -7.94 -14.81 -12.09
CA GLU A 139 -7.30 -14.69 -10.76
C GLU A 139 -5.86 -15.21 -10.76
N SER A 140 -5.54 -16.07 -11.73
CA SER A 140 -4.22 -16.63 -12.03
C SER A 140 -3.45 -15.87 -13.12
N GLY A 141 -3.96 -14.71 -13.56
CA GLY A 141 -3.49 -13.95 -14.73
C GLY A 141 -2.00 -13.62 -14.67
N PRO A 142 -1.37 -13.35 -15.83
CA PRO A 142 0.04 -13.61 -16.04
C PRO A 142 0.93 -12.58 -15.35
N LEU A 143 1.27 -12.85 -14.10
CA LEU A 143 2.54 -12.44 -13.51
C LEU A 143 3.56 -13.57 -13.69
#